data_AF-L1LB92-F1
#
_entry.id   AF-L1LB92-F1
#
_cell.length_a   1.000
_cell.length_b   1.000
_cell.length_c   1.000
_cell.angle_alpha   90.00
_cell.angle_beta   90.00
_cell.angle_gamma   90.00
#
_symmetry.space_group_name_H-M   'P 1'
#
loop_
_entity.id
_entity.type
_entity.pdbx_description
1 polymer ?
#
loop_
_entity_poly.entity_id
_entity_poly.type
_entity_poly.pdbx_seq_one_letter_code
_entity_poly.pdbx_strand_id
1 'polypeptide(L)'
;MDIGSGFFIAHTGATVALSKGPKSNSKILLSNLVVFTLGIVRWIATMYVDYNVDVEEYGIHWNFFITVAISRMACELCAKYFSSAILAFLPFLLSISYEAILVKFNAIETFAKIPRTDIWSANKEGLVSIPNALVSSLVIYNLTKLVAPIYRKGKVLKSSLVFIGAAIVNIVSLVVLDRFGFVSSRSLNNLRYLLYTLGVVYINMGLCLLFEYKFGGEFVLLSIESRLGTFRKGSLVYTFGKHSLVIFLIANLATGFVNIVMPPFLLPLVLFVPILLVYVYGCQWSSVIGDGKTEKKGELRNTESTSTIKANISQFLKPENPPVLFGIDMDGTFYTSNKEAWEKNTEAFAAVRRRGYVPFLCTAKPLGLAIKRLGGPEFVERTGYKGYPGVYKNGALVYDENGSVLSVHVFPKEFLQALHLFLVENGLTANVIFYNEDDAFSLAQDNEIIRTYPGKFIVPRFTTFEELLKKNIVMMKYASFELNVPEFRDGIDYVDKVDINGTHDLSPPGVTKASALSTLINHYGLSSKDCGFIGDDKNDVEAMELVGFSFAVGDAKDEVKRHAKWVMDKGHDEGAVSQALKLTYGL
;
A
#
# COMPACT_ATOMS: atom_id res chain seq x y z
N MET A 1 -33.13 -6.18 -3.11
CA MET A 1 -32.55 -4.86 -2.80
C MET A 1 -31.56 -4.88 -1.65
N ASP A 2 -31.66 -5.81 -0.70
CA ASP A 2 -30.93 -5.70 0.58
C ASP A 2 -29.65 -6.50 0.77
N ILE A 3 -29.14 -7.06 -0.31
CA ILE A 3 -27.82 -7.67 -0.29
C ILE A 3 -26.75 -6.60 0.00
N GLY A 4 -26.95 -5.35 -0.43
CA GLY A 4 -25.98 -4.26 -0.27
C GLY A 4 -25.73 -3.85 1.19
N SER A 5 -26.77 -3.84 2.03
CA SER A 5 -26.66 -3.52 3.45
C SER A 5 -25.92 -4.63 4.21
N GLY A 6 -26.38 -5.88 4.06
CA GLY A 6 -25.72 -7.05 4.65
C GLY A 6 -24.25 -7.20 4.19
N PHE A 7 -23.97 -6.92 2.93
CA PHE A 7 -22.62 -6.91 2.38
C PHE A 7 -21.73 -5.86 3.03
N PHE A 8 -22.21 -4.63 3.20
CA PHE A 8 -21.40 -3.55 3.78
C PHE A 8 -21.16 -3.75 5.29
N ILE A 9 -22.13 -4.30 6.05
CA ILE A 9 -21.91 -4.73 7.45
C ILE A 9 -20.81 -5.79 7.50
N ALA A 10 -20.97 -6.87 6.74
CA ALA A 10 -20.01 -7.97 6.69
C ALA A 10 -18.61 -7.46 6.29
N HIS A 11 -18.56 -6.54 5.32
CA HIS A 11 -17.33 -5.96 4.83
C HIS A 11 -16.56 -5.15 5.90
N THR A 12 -17.24 -4.48 6.84
CA THR A 12 -16.54 -3.78 7.93
C THR A 12 -15.63 -4.69 8.76
N GLY A 13 -16.01 -5.96 8.93
CA GLY A 13 -15.20 -6.97 9.62
C GLY A 13 -13.85 -7.20 8.95
N ALA A 14 -13.82 -7.23 7.61
CA ALA A 14 -12.58 -7.35 6.85
C ALA A 14 -11.69 -6.11 7.09
N THR A 15 -12.24 -4.90 7.00
CA THR A 15 -11.49 -3.66 7.26
C THR A 15 -10.87 -3.64 8.66
N VAL A 16 -11.58 -4.16 9.67
CA VAL A 16 -11.04 -4.27 11.05
C VAL A 16 -9.90 -5.29 11.11
N ALA A 17 -10.05 -6.47 10.48
CA ALA A 17 -9.04 -7.53 10.46
C ALA A 17 -7.70 -7.08 9.88
N LEU A 18 -7.72 -6.12 8.97
CA LEU A 18 -6.56 -5.68 8.19
C LEU A 18 -5.99 -4.35 8.68
N SER A 19 -6.57 -3.80 9.74
CA SER A 19 -6.02 -2.62 10.39
C SER A 19 -4.61 -2.89 10.92
N LYS A 20 -3.75 -1.86 10.86
CA LYS A 20 -2.32 -1.87 11.27
C LYS A 20 -2.08 -2.06 12.78
N GLY A 21 -3.14 -2.33 13.55
CA GLY A 21 -3.08 -2.48 15.00
C GLY A 21 -4.37 -1.99 15.69
N PRO A 22 -4.55 -2.31 16.98
CA PRO A 22 -5.73 -1.91 17.73
C PRO A 22 -5.76 -0.38 17.88
N LYS A 23 -6.89 0.23 17.51
CA LYS A 23 -7.10 1.67 17.66
C LYS A 23 -7.29 2.06 19.14
N SER A 24 -6.97 3.31 19.49
CA SER A 24 -7.43 3.89 20.77
C SER A 24 -8.96 3.96 20.81
N ASN A 25 -9.56 3.91 22.00
CA ASN A 25 -11.02 3.96 22.15
C ASN A 25 -11.59 5.27 21.58
N SER A 26 -10.87 6.38 21.75
CA SER A 26 -11.21 7.67 21.16
C SER A 26 -11.23 7.64 19.63
N LYS A 27 -10.26 6.97 18.99
CA LYS A 27 -10.22 6.81 17.52
C LYS A 27 -11.30 5.87 17.02
N ILE A 28 -11.64 4.82 17.76
CA ILE A 28 -12.78 3.93 17.45
C ILE A 28 -14.06 4.76 17.46
N LEU A 29 -14.33 5.47 18.56
CA LEU A 29 -15.53 6.29 18.72
C LEU A 29 -15.63 7.36 17.62
N LEU A 30 -14.58 8.14 17.40
CA LEU A 30 -14.56 9.19 16.38
C LEU A 30 -14.81 8.64 14.97
N SER A 31 -14.24 7.48 14.64
CA SER A 31 -14.40 6.90 13.29
C SER A 31 -15.79 6.31 13.03
N ASN A 32 -16.51 5.90 14.07
CA ASN A 32 -17.88 5.42 13.96
C ASN A 32 -18.91 6.55 14.13
N LEU A 33 -18.55 7.65 14.81
CA LEU A 33 -19.39 8.84 14.92
C LEU A 33 -19.73 9.43 13.55
N VAL A 34 -18.78 9.44 12.61
CA VAL A 34 -19.04 9.90 11.24
C VAL A 34 -20.14 9.09 10.56
N VAL A 35 -20.09 7.76 10.67
CA VAL A 35 -21.10 6.86 10.08
C VAL A 35 -22.46 7.03 10.79
N PHE A 36 -22.43 7.20 12.11
CA PHE A 36 -23.63 7.47 12.90
C PHE A 36 -24.29 8.80 12.51
N THR A 37 -23.50 9.87 12.31
CA THR A 37 -23.99 11.18 11.84
C THR A 37 -24.67 11.07 10.47
N LEU A 38 -24.14 10.26 9.55
CA LEU A 38 -24.81 10.01 8.26
C LEU A 38 -26.15 9.29 8.43
N GLY A 39 -26.27 8.41 9.42
CA GLY A 39 -27.54 7.82 9.80
C GLY A 39 -28.57 8.88 10.20
N ILE A 40 -28.17 9.86 11.02
CA ILE A 40 -29.04 10.99 11.40
C ILE A 40 -29.41 11.84 10.18
N VAL A 41 -28.42 12.21 9.35
CA VAL A 41 -28.65 13.00 8.14
C VAL A 41 -29.62 12.29 7.18
N ARG A 42 -29.47 10.98 6.99
CA ARG A 42 -30.38 10.18 6.16
C ARG A 42 -31.80 10.23 6.70
N TRP A 43 -31.99 10.02 8.00
CA TRP A 43 -33.31 10.06 8.61
C TRP A 43 -34.00 11.42 8.40
N ILE A 44 -33.29 12.52 8.66
CA ILE A 44 -33.78 13.88 8.42
C ILE A 44 -34.15 14.06 6.94
N ALA A 45 -33.25 13.69 6.02
CA ALA A 45 -33.48 13.84 4.59
C ALA A 45 -34.72 13.07 4.12
N THR A 46 -34.92 11.83 4.58
CA THR A 46 -36.10 11.04 4.20
C THR A 46 -37.41 11.62 4.70
N MET A 47 -37.41 12.31 5.84
CA MET A 47 -38.61 13.02 6.33
C MET A 47 -38.99 14.21 5.46
N TYR A 48 -38.02 14.94 4.89
CA TYR A 48 -38.29 16.11 4.05
C TYR A 48 -38.64 15.77 2.59
N VAL A 49 -38.25 14.58 2.10
CA VAL A 49 -38.39 14.18 0.69
C VAL A 49 -39.67 13.35 0.46
N ASP A 50 -40.50 13.13 1.50
CA ASP A 50 -41.69 12.26 1.46
C ASP A 50 -41.39 10.88 0.85
N TYR A 51 -40.17 10.39 1.13
CA TYR A 51 -39.72 9.09 0.66
C TYR A 51 -40.36 8.01 1.54
N ASN A 52 -41.10 7.08 0.93
CA ASN A 52 -41.71 5.95 1.64
C ASN A 52 -40.63 5.06 2.27
N VAL A 53 -40.36 5.27 3.57
CA VAL A 53 -39.48 4.41 4.36
C VAL A 53 -40.29 3.23 4.88
N ASP A 54 -39.85 2.01 4.56
CA ASP A 54 -40.41 0.80 5.12
C ASP A 54 -40.00 0.67 6.60
N VAL A 55 -40.94 0.91 7.50
CA VAL A 55 -40.73 0.86 8.95
C VAL A 55 -40.45 -0.56 9.46
N GLU A 56 -40.77 -1.59 8.68
CA GLU A 56 -40.48 -2.98 9.04
C GLU A 56 -39.02 -3.37 8.74
N GLU A 57 -38.25 -2.48 8.10
CA GLU A 57 -36.85 -2.72 7.76
C GLU A 57 -35.92 -2.43 8.94
N TYR A 58 -35.94 -1.19 9.44
CA TYR A 58 -35.09 -0.73 10.54
C TYR A 58 -35.89 -0.02 11.65
N GLY A 59 -37.13 0.41 11.36
CA GLY A 59 -37.94 1.25 12.23
C GLY A 59 -38.10 2.67 11.70
N ILE A 60 -38.59 3.56 12.55
CA ILE A 60 -39.01 4.92 12.16
C ILE A 60 -37.80 5.87 11.97
N HIS A 61 -36.85 5.83 12.90
CA HIS A 61 -35.70 6.75 12.96
C HIS A 61 -34.41 6.05 12.55
N TRP A 62 -34.37 4.74 12.77
CA TRP A 62 -33.21 3.91 12.54
C TRP A 62 -33.02 3.62 11.07
N ASN A 63 -31.77 3.42 10.68
CA ASN A 63 -31.46 2.96 9.34
C ASN A 63 -30.15 2.18 9.35
N PHE A 64 -29.85 1.61 8.18
CA PHE A 64 -28.66 0.84 7.92
C PHE A 64 -27.34 1.45 8.47
N PHE A 65 -27.12 2.76 8.32
CA PHE A 65 -25.88 3.39 8.77
C PHE A 65 -25.69 3.28 10.28
N ILE A 66 -26.78 3.37 11.04
CA ILE A 66 -26.75 3.24 12.50
C ILE A 66 -26.39 1.81 12.90
N THR A 67 -27.02 0.81 12.24
CA THR A 67 -26.67 -0.61 12.46
C THR A 67 -25.19 -0.87 12.17
N VAL A 68 -24.66 -0.35 11.06
CA VAL A 68 -23.23 -0.47 10.73
C VAL A 68 -22.32 0.20 11.74
N ALA A 69 -22.63 1.43 12.15
CA ALA A 69 -21.80 2.17 13.08
C ALA A 69 -21.65 1.41 14.41
N ILE A 70 -22.74 0.83 14.90
CA ILE A 70 -22.75 0.05 16.14
C ILE A 70 -22.06 -1.30 15.94
N SER A 71 -22.38 -2.04 14.87
CA SER A 71 -21.79 -3.37 14.64
C SER A 71 -20.28 -3.28 14.41
N ARG A 72 -19.83 -2.28 13.65
CA ARG A 72 -18.41 -2.03 13.40
C ARG A 72 -17.68 -1.60 14.67
N MET A 73 -18.24 -0.68 15.45
CA MET A 73 -17.66 -0.27 16.73
C MET A 73 -17.51 -1.47 17.67
N ALA A 74 -18.55 -2.29 17.81
CA ALA A 74 -18.50 -3.50 18.62
C ALA A 74 -17.45 -4.49 18.10
N CYS A 75 -17.35 -4.69 16.79
CA CYS A 75 -16.30 -5.53 16.19
C CYS A 75 -14.89 -5.00 16.48
N GLU A 76 -14.66 -3.68 16.42
CA GLU A 76 -13.37 -3.05 16.74
C GLU A 76 -13.01 -3.22 18.22
N LEU A 77 -13.99 -3.11 19.13
CA LEU A 77 -13.80 -3.34 20.56
C LEU A 77 -13.50 -4.81 20.86
N CYS A 78 -14.26 -5.74 20.27
CA CYS A 78 -13.99 -7.18 20.41
C CYS A 78 -12.58 -7.52 19.90
N ALA A 79 -12.20 -7.04 18.71
CA ALA A 79 -10.88 -7.28 18.13
C ALA A 79 -9.72 -6.71 18.98
N LYS A 80 -10.00 -5.66 19.78
CA LYS A 80 -9.02 -5.04 20.68
C LYS A 80 -8.87 -5.79 22.00
N TYR A 81 -9.97 -6.21 22.61
CA TYR A 81 -9.98 -6.68 24.00
C TYR A 81 -10.01 -8.20 24.13
N PHE A 82 -10.40 -8.94 23.08
CA PHE A 82 -10.48 -10.40 23.13
C PHE A 82 -9.33 -11.07 22.38
N SER A 83 -8.88 -12.21 22.90
CA SER A 83 -7.87 -13.04 22.25
C SER A 83 -8.40 -13.65 20.95
N SER A 84 -7.48 -14.05 20.06
CA SER A 84 -7.84 -14.73 18.81
C SER A 84 -8.65 -16.02 19.03
N ALA A 85 -8.36 -16.74 20.12
CA ALA A 85 -9.14 -17.92 20.52
C ALA A 85 -10.60 -17.54 20.84
N ILE A 86 -10.81 -16.51 21.67
CA ILE A 86 -12.18 -16.05 22.00
C ILE A 86 -12.89 -15.56 20.74
N LEU A 87 -12.23 -14.76 19.90
CA LEU A 87 -12.80 -14.23 18.66
C LEU A 87 -13.21 -15.31 17.66
N ALA A 88 -12.53 -16.46 17.65
CA ALA A 88 -12.89 -17.59 16.78
C ALA A 88 -14.21 -18.25 17.21
N PHE A 89 -14.50 -18.33 18.51
CA PHE A 89 -15.70 -19.00 19.05
C PHE A 89 -16.88 -18.05 19.29
N LEU A 90 -16.60 -16.78 19.58
CA LEU A 90 -17.61 -15.77 19.94
C LEU A 90 -18.78 -15.64 18.94
N PRO A 91 -18.57 -15.65 17.60
CA PRO A 91 -19.67 -15.47 16.65
C PRO A 91 -20.67 -16.62 16.71
N PHE A 92 -20.20 -17.85 16.90
CA PHE A 92 -21.06 -19.03 17.02
C PHE A 92 -21.88 -18.98 18.31
N LEU A 93 -21.24 -18.66 19.43
CA LEU A 93 -21.91 -18.54 20.73
C LEU A 93 -23.00 -17.46 20.69
N LEU A 94 -22.68 -16.27 20.15
CA LEU A 94 -23.63 -15.16 20.02
C LEU A 94 -24.81 -15.54 19.12
N SER A 95 -24.55 -16.11 17.94
CA SER A 95 -25.61 -16.43 16.98
C SER A 95 -26.54 -17.53 17.49
N ILE A 96 -26.01 -18.57 18.14
CA ILE A 96 -26.82 -19.67 18.70
C ILE A 96 -27.65 -19.16 19.88
N SER A 97 -27.03 -18.38 20.78
CA SER A 97 -27.74 -17.82 21.94
C SER A 97 -28.86 -16.88 21.50
N TYR A 98 -28.59 -16.06 20.47
CA TYR A 98 -29.57 -15.16 19.90
C TYR A 98 -30.73 -15.90 19.22
N GLU A 99 -30.44 -16.92 18.41
CA GLU A 99 -31.49 -17.76 17.79
C GLU A 99 -32.35 -18.48 18.84
N ALA A 100 -31.74 -19.00 19.91
CA ALA A 100 -32.47 -19.63 21.01
C ALA A 100 -33.44 -18.66 21.70
N ILE A 101 -33.05 -17.39 21.85
CA ILE A 101 -33.93 -16.32 22.36
C ILE A 101 -35.09 -16.09 21.39
N LEU A 102 -34.81 -15.93 20.08
CA LEU A 102 -35.86 -15.71 19.08
C LEU A 102 -36.89 -16.84 19.05
N VAL A 103 -36.44 -18.09 19.11
CA VAL A 103 -37.32 -19.27 19.15
C VAL A 103 -38.13 -19.31 20.45
N LYS A 104 -37.50 -19.07 21.62
CA LYS A 104 -38.18 -19.08 22.93
C LYS A 104 -39.35 -18.10 23.00
N PHE A 105 -39.22 -16.93 22.37
CA PHE A 105 -40.25 -15.90 22.37
C PHE A 105 -41.18 -15.95 21.15
N ASN A 106 -41.04 -16.97 20.29
CA ASN A 106 -41.76 -17.08 19.02
C ASN A 106 -41.70 -15.77 18.20
N ALA A 107 -40.50 -15.17 18.15
CA ALA A 107 -40.31 -13.80 17.69
C ALA A 107 -40.75 -13.61 16.22
N ILE A 108 -40.65 -14.64 15.38
CA ILE A 108 -41.06 -14.56 13.96
C ILE A 108 -42.55 -14.15 13.83
N GLU A 109 -43.42 -14.68 14.68
CA GLU A 109 -44.87 -14.42 14.61
C GLU A 109 -45.33 -13.25 15.48
N THR A 110 -44.62 -12.98 16.58
CA THR A 110 -45.03 -12.02 17.60
C THR A 110 -44.39 -10.65 17.41
N PHE A 111 -43.18 -10.58 16.85
CA PHE A 111 -42.38 -9.35 16.83
C PHE A 111 -43.03 -8.22 16.03
N ALA A 112 -43.58 -8.54 14.85
CA ALA A 112 -44.27 -7.55 14.01
C ALA A 112 -45.42 -6.87 14.75
N LYS A 113 -46.14 -7.61 15.62
CA LYS A 113 -47.33 -7.15 16.35
C LYS A 113 -47.03 -6.23 17.54
N ILE A 114 -45.76 -6.09 17.94
CA ILE A 114 -45.38 -5.22 19.07
C ILE A 114 -45.70 -3.75 18.72
N PRO A 115 -46.53 -3.05 19.51
CA PRO A 115 -46.91 -1.66 19.24
C PRO A 115 -45.71 -0.71 19.39
N ARG A 116 -45.70 0.37 18.60
CA ARG A 116 -44.65 1.41 18.63
C ARG A 116 -45.09 2.54 19.56
N THR A 117 -44.82 2.40 20.86
CA THR A 117 -45.27 3.34 21.91
C THR A 117 -44.22 4.36 22.32
N ASP A 118 -42.95 4.09 22.04
CA ASP A 118 -41.80 4.89 22.45
C ASP A 118 -40.68 4.82 21.40
N ILE A 119 -39.58 5.55 21.62
CA ILE A 119 -38.45 5.60 20.69
C ILE A 119 -37.76 4.24 20.49
N TRP A 120 -37.83 3.32 21.47
CA TRP A 120 -37.19 2.01 21.39
C TRP A 120 -38.04 1.06 20.55
N SER A 121 -39.33 0.95 20.86
CA SER A 121 -40.31 0.17 20.10
C SER A 121 -40.52 0.73 18.69
N ALA A 122 -40.36 2.05 18.49
CA ALA A 122 -40.33 2.68 17.17
C ALA A 122 -39.17 2.21 16.28
N ASN A 123 -38.07 1.72 16.87
CA ASN A 123 -36.84 1.30 16.21
C ASN A 123 -36.47 -0.16 16.51
N LYS A 124 -37.46 -0.97 16.90
CA LYS A 124 -37.26 -2.34 17.40
C LYS A 124 -36.51 -3.21 16.39
N GLU A 125 -36.80 -3.08 15.10
CA GLU A 125 -36.19 -3.85 14.02
C GLU A 125 -34.68 -3.60 13.95
N GLY A 126 -34.28 -2.32 13.91
CA GLY A 126 -32.89 -1.91 13.91
C GLY A 126 -32.11 -2.41 15.12
N LEU A 127 -32.71 -2.30 16.31
CA LEU A 127 -32.09 -2.76 17.57
C LEU A 127 -31.91 -4.27 17.62
N VAL A 128 -32.95 -5.03 17.27
CA VAL A 128 -32.94 -6.49 17.29
C VAL A 128 -32.02 -7.06 16.20
N SER A 129 -31.75 -6.30 15.13
CA SER A 129 -30.79 -6.73 14.11
C SER A 129 -29.32 -6.73 14.54
N ILE A 130 -28.95 -6.01 15.61
CA ILE A 130 -27.56 -5.75 16.02
C ILE A 130 -26.74 -7.02 16.33
N PRO A 131 -27.24 -8.01 17.11
CA PRO A 131 -26.45 -9.18 17.50
C PRO A 131 -25.89 -9.92 16.29
N ASN A 132 -26.74 -10.26 15.32
CA ASN A 132 -26.29 -10.96 14.12
C ASN A 132 -25.58 -10.04 13.11
N ALA A 133 -25.76 -8.71 13.18
CA ALA A 133 -24.93 -7.76 12.43
C ALA A 133 -23.48 -7.76 12.94
N LEU A 134 -23.30 -7.83 14.26
CA LEU A 134 -21.99 -8.02 14.89
C LEU A 134 -21.41 -9.40 14.55
N VAL A 135 -22.19 -10.48 14.63
CA VAL A 135 -21.75 -11.83 14.24
C VAL A 135 -21.25 -11.82 12.80
N SER A 136 -22.00 -11.23 11.86
CA SER A 136 -21.58 -11.12 10.46
C SER A 136 -20.21 -10.45 10.33
N SER A 137 -20.00 -9.33 11.03
CA SER A 137 -18.72 -8.61 11.04
C SER A 137 -17.58 -9.45 11.63
N LEU A 138 -17.80 -10.14 12.76
CA LEU A 138 -16.78 -10.97 13.39
C LEU A 138 -16.43 -12.22 12.58
N VAL A 139 -17.41 -12.83 11.90
CA VAL A 139 -17.17 -13.97 11.01
C VAL A 139 -16.28 -13.55 9.85
N ILE A 140 -16.59 -12.44 9.18
CA ILE A 140 -15.72 -11.91 8.11
C ILE A 140 -14.35 -11.51 8.66
N TYR A 141 -14.27 -10.93 9.85
CA TYR A 141 -12.99 -10.60 10.49
C TYR A 141 -12.09 -11.84 10.61
N ASN A 142 -12.62 -12.95 11.15
CA ASN A 142 -11.88 -14.20 11.33
C ASN A 142 -11.49 -14.82 9.99
N LEU A 143 -12.42 -14.88 9.03
CA LEU A 143 -12.15 -15.43 7.70
C LEU A 143 -11.08 -14.60 6.97
N THR A 144 -11.12 -13.28 7.12
CA THR A 144 -10.12 -12.38 6.54
C THR A 144 -8.74 -12.59 7.18
N LYS A 145 -8.64 -12.73 8.51
CA LYS A 145 -7.38 -13.06 9.20
C LYS A 145 -6.80 -14.40 8.73
N LEU A 146 -7.66 -15.38 8.42
CA LEU A 146 -7.24 -16.68 7.90
C LEU A 146 -6.73 -16.60 6.47
N VAL A 147 -7.41 -15.84 5.60
CA VAL A 147 -7.10 -15.77 4.16
C VAL A 147 -5.94 -14.83 3.84
N ALA A 148 -5.82 -13.70 4.54
CA ALA A 148 -4.83 -12.67 4.22
C ALA A 148 -3.37 -13.17 4.14
N PRO A 149 -2.87 -14.05 5.05
CA PRO A 149 -1.52 -14.60 4.95
C PRO A 149 -1.32 -15.53 3.73
N ILE A 150 -2.36 -16.24 3.31
CA ILE A 150 -2.33 -17.13 2.13
C ILE A 150 -2.21 -16.28 0.87
N TYR A 151 -3.03 -15.23 0.79
CA TYR A 151 -3.03 -14.27 -0.30
C TYR A 151 -1.68 -13.55 -0.43
N ARG A 152 -1.12 -13.03 0.68
CA ARG A 152 0.19 -12.35 0.70
C ARG A 152 1.37 -13.19 0.21
N LYS A 153 1.25 -14.52 0.24
CA LYS A 153 2.23 -15.46 -0.33
C LYS A 153 2.03 -15.70 -1.83
N GLY A 154 1.23 -14.87 -2.51
CA GLY A 154 0.89 -14.99 -3.93
C GLY A 154 -0.09 -16.13 -4.28
N LYS A 155 -0.70 -16.78 -3.28
CA LYS A 155 -1.58 -17.96 -3.50
C LYS A 155 -3.04 -17.55 -3.71
N VAL A 156 -3.29 -16.70 -4.70
CA VAL A 156 -4.62 -16.10 -4.98
C VAL A 156 -5.72 -17.15 -5.19
N LEU A 157 -5.47 -18.20 -5.99
CA LEU A 157 -6.42 -19.29 -6.20
C LEU A 157 -6.79 -19.99 -4.88
N LYS A 158 -5.81 -20.25 -4.02
CA LYS A 158 -6.05 -20.89 -2.72
C LYS A 158 -6.90 -20.01 -1.81
N SER A 159 -6.65 -18.70 -1.81
CA SER A 159 -7.44 -17.71 -1.07
C SER A 159 -8.90 -17.71 -1.55
N SER A 160 -9.13 -17.77 -2.86
CA SER A 160 -10.47 -17.86 -3.44
C SER A 160 -11.19 -19.13 -3.00
N LEU A 161 -10.52 -20.28 -3.09
CA LEU A 161 -11.12 -21.57 -2.72
C LEU A 161 -11.55 -21.64 -1.26
N VAL A 162 -10.90 -20.89 -0.34
CA VAL A 162 -11.34 -20.78 1.05
C VAL A 162 -12.70 -20.08 1.15
N PHE A 163 -12.90 -18.97 0.43
CA PHE A 163 -14.19 -18.29 0.39
C PHE A 163 -15.28 -19.14 -0.28
N ILE A 164 -14.98 -19.80 -1.39
CA ILE A 164 -15.94 -20.69 -2.07
C ILE A 164 -16.30 -21.88 -1.18
N GLY A 165 -15.32 -22.47 -0.47
CA GLY A 165 -15.56 -23.52 0.51
C GLY A 165 -16.48 -23.05 1.64
N ALA A 166 -16.24 -21.86 2.19
CA ALA A 166 -17.10 -21.27 3.22
C ALA A 166 -18.53 -21.01 2.70
N ALA A 167 -18.68 -20.61 1.43
CA ALA A 167 -19.99 -20.44 0.79
C ALA A 167 -20.75 -21.77 0.69
N ILE A 168 -20.09 -22.84 0.27
CA ILE A 168 -20.69 -24.18 0.17
C ILE A 168 -21.17 -24.64 1.54
N VAL A 169 -20.35 -24.49 2.58
CA VAL A 169 -20.73 -24.84 3.96
C VAL A 169 -21.99 -24.07 4.38
N ASN A 170 -22.04 -22.76 4.13
CA ASN A 170 -23.23 -21.95 4.43
C ASN A 170 -24.48 -22.41 3.67
N ILE A 171 -24.36 -22.73 2.38
CA ILE A 171 -25.48 -23.23 1.57
C ILE A 171 -26.02 -24.54 2.13
N VAL A 172 -25.13 -25.46 2.51
CA VAL A 172 -25.51 -26.72 3.16
C VAL A 172 -26.23 -26.44 4.48
N SER A 173 -25.70 -25.55 5.33
CA SER A 173 -26.36 -25.16 6.58
C SER A 173 -27.75 -24.55 6.35
N LEU A 174 -27.93 -23.73 5.30
CA LEU A 174 -29.24 -23.18 4.93
C LEU A 174 -30.24 -24.26 4.56
N VAL A 175 -29.83 -25.24 3.74
CA VAL A 175 -30.69 -26.38 3.36
C VAL A 175 -31.07 -27.22 4.57
N VAL A 176 -30.14 -27.42 5.51
CA VAL A 176 -30.42 -28.13 6.76
C VAL A 176 -31.45 -27.37 7.59
N LEU A 177 -31.26 -26.07 7.83
CA LEU A 177 -32.20 -25.25 8.61
C LEU A 177 -33.60 -25.21 7.98
N ASP A 178 -33.67 -25.18 6.64
CA ASP A 178 -34.93 -25.23 5.90
C ASP A 178 -35.71 -26.52 6.17
N ARG A 179 -35.02 -27.68 6.22
CA ARG A 179 -35.63 -28.97 6.57
C ARG A 179 -36.14 -29.04 8.01
N PHE A 180 -35.59 -28.23 8.90
CA PHE A 180 -36.07 -28.09 10.28
C PHE A 180 -37.15 -27.01 10.44
N GLY A 181 -37.63 -26.41 9.34
CA GLY A 181 -38.73 -25.44 9.36
C GLY A 181 -38.33 -24.02 9.77
N PHE A 182 -37.03 -23.70 9.81
CA PHE A 182 -36.58 -22.34 10.12
C PHE A 182 -36.91 -21.39 8.96
N VAL A 183 -37.57 -20.27 9.26
CA VAL A 183 -37.93 -19.24 8.27
C VAL A 183 -36.93 -18.08 8.35
N SER A 184 -36.54 -17.52 7.20
CA SER A 184 -35.68 -16.32 7.18
C SER A 184 -36.48 -15.08 7.57
N SER A 185 -35.97 -14.31 8.53
CA SER A 185 -36.52 -13.00 8.89
C SER A 185 -35.43 -11.95 8.86
N ARG A 186 -35.61 -10.96 7.97
CA ARG A 186 -34.68 -9.83 7.79
C ARG A 186 -34.75 -8.84 8.95
N SER A 187 -35.95 -8.50 9.41
CA SER A 187 -36.16 -7.55 10.52
C SER A 187 -35.57 -8.07 11.84
N LEU A 188 -35.65 -9.39 12.07
CA LEU A 188 -35.00 -10.04 13.20
C LEU A 188 -33.51 -10.33 12.96
N ASN A 189 -33.04 -10.24 11.71
CA ASN A 189 -31.72 -10.66 11.27
C ASN A 189 -31.36 -12.06 11.83
N ASN A 190 -32.27 -13.04 11.70
CA ASN A 190 -32.13 -14.34 12.36
C ASN A 190 -31.05 -15.23 11.71
N LEU A 191 -30.72 -16.37 12.31
CA LEU A 191 -29.61 -17.24 11.89
C LEU A 191 -29.70 -17.64 10.40
N ARG A 192 -30.89 -18.01 9.91
CA ARG A 192 -31.06 -18.39 8.51
C ARG A 192 -30.80 -17.20 7.57
N TYR A 193 -31.26 -16.00 7.91
CA TYR A 193 -30.97 -14.78 7.15
C TYR A 193 -29.47 -14.40 7.21
N LEU A 194 -28.83 -14.56 8.36
CA LEU A 194 -27.39 -14.36 8.53
C LEU A 194 -26.56 -15.29 7.63
N LEU A 195 -26.89 -16.59 7.59
CA LEU A 195 -26.18 -17.56 6.74
C LEU A 195 -26.38 -17.26 5.25
N TYR A 196 -27.58 -16.81 4.87
CA TYR A 196 -27.87 -16.37 3.50
C TYR A 196 -26.99 -15.18 3.10
N THR A 197 -26.96 -14.12 3.93
CA THR A 197 -26.17 -12.92 3.65
C THR A 197 -24.67 -13.22 3.62
N LEU A 198 -24.15 -14.02 4.56
CA LEU A 198 -22.74 -14.46 4.56
C LEU A 198 -22.40 -15.32 3.35
N GLY A 199 -23.28 -16.24 2.94
CA GLY A 199 -23.10 -17.06 1.73
C GLY A 199 -22.92 -16.20 0.48
N VAL A 200 -23.75 -15.18 0.32
CA VAL A 200 -23.62 -14.22 -0.79
C VAL A 200 -22.29 -13.46 -0.71
N VAL A 201 -21.89 -12.98 0.47
CA VAL A 201 -20.60 -12.28 0.67
C VAL A 201 -19.41 -13.17 0.29
N TYR A 202 -19.41 -14.43 0.70
CA TYR A 202 -18.35 -15.39 0.40
C TYR A 202 -18.25 -15.70 -1.09
N ILE A 203 -19.37 -15.92 -1.77
CA ILE A 203 -19.40 -16.15 -3.22
C ILE A 203 -18.79 -14.94 -3.93
N ASN A 204 -19.20 -13.72 -3.55
CA ASN A 204 -18.66 -12.50 -4.13
C ASN A 204 -17.14 -12.41 -3.91
N MET A 205 -16.65 -12.55 -2.67
CA MET A 205 -15.20 -12.50 -2.40
C MET A 205 -14.41 -13.61 -3.11
N GLY A 206 -14.96 -14.81 -3.22
CA GLY A 206 -14.35 -15.92 -3.94
C GLY A 206 -14.26 -15.66 -5.44
N LEU A 207 -15.35 -15.19 -6.07
CA LEU A 207 -15.39 -14.85 -7.50
C LEU A 207 -14.45 -13.69 -7.83
N CYS A 208 -14.37 -12.69 -6.96
CA CYS A 208 -13.41 -11.59 -7.04
C CYS A 208 -11.96 -12.12 -7.16
N LEU A 209 -11.55 -12.99 -6.24
CA LEU A 209 -10.21 -13.58 -6.23
C LEU A 209 -9.96 -14.55 -7.41
N LEU A 210 -10.97 -15.29 -7.87
CA LEU A 210 -10.84 -16.13 -9.08
C LEU A 210 -10.59 -15.27 -10.32
N PHE A 211 -11.29 -14.15 -10.43
CA PHE A 211 -11.15 -13.23 -11.53
C PHE A 211 -9.74 -12.62 -11.55
N GLU A 212 -9.23 -12.17 -10.40
CA GLU A 212 -7.85 -11.71 -10.25
C GLU A 212 -6.83 -12.78 -10.69
N TYR A 213 -6.99 -14.02 -10.19
CA TYR A 213 -6.12 -15.13 -10.55
C TYR A 213 -6.10 -15.41 -12.07
N LYS A 214 -7.26 -15.33 -12.74
CA LYS A 214 -7.39 -15.68 -14.16
C LYS A 214 -6.94 -14.57 -15.11
N PHE A 215 -7.16 -13.31 -14.74
CA PHE A 215 -6.94 -12.17 -15.64
C PHE A 215 -5.71 -11.32 -15.26
N GLY A 216 -4.94 -11.72 -14.24
CA GLY A 216 -3.66 -11.10 -13.88
C GLY A 216 -3.75 -9.63 -13.47
N GLY A 217 -4.96 -9.12 -13.22
CA GLY A 217 -5.23 -7.72 -12.94
C GLY A 217 -5.32 -7.46 -11.45
N GLU A 218 -4.73 -6.35 -10.99
CA GLU A 218 -4.98 -5.65 -9.72
C GLU A 218 -6.44 -5.16 -9.61
N PHE A 219 -7.41 -6.00 -9.98
CA PHE A 219 -8.77 -5.57 -10.25
C PHE A 219 -9.76 -6.01 -9.17
N VAL A 220 -9.38 -6.82 -8.18
CA VAL A 220 -10.38 -7.25 -7.19
C VAL A 220 -9.89 -7.55 -5.77
N LEU A 221 -9.44 -6.53 -5.02
CA LEU A 221 -9.42 -6.62 -3.55
C LEU A 221 -9.54 -5.29 -2.77
N LEU A 222 -10.48 -4.42 -3.12
CA LEU A 222 -10.40 -3.02 -2.68
C LEU A 222 -11.43 -2.63 -1.64
N SER A 223 -11.29 -3.38 -0.57
CA SER A 223 -12.09 -3.31 0.62
C SER A 223 -11.22 -3.76 1.83
N ILE A 224 -10.09 -4.41 1.51
CA ILE A 224 -9.05 -4.92 2.41
C ILE A 224 -7.84 -3.96 2.49
N GLU A 225 -7.56 -3.18 1.44
CA GLU A 225 -6.31 -2.40 1.35
C GLU A 225 -6.42 -0.90 1.68
N SER A 226 -7.59 -0.38 2.09
CA SER A 226 -7.75 1.06 2.35
C SER A 226 -7.05 1.60 3.62
N ARG A 227 -6.33 0.76 4.35
CA ARG A 227 -5.51 1.17 5.51
C ARG A 227 -4.05 0.72 5.44
N LEU A 228 -3.64 -0.01 4.41
CA LEU A 228 -2.25 -0.41 4.20
C LEU A 228 -1.62 0.58 3.21
N GLY A 229 -0.51 1.17 3.63
CA GLY A 229 0.11 2.36 3.02
C GLY A 229 0.83 2.04 1.72
N THR A 230 0.10 1.59 0.70
CA THR A 230 0.62 1.37 -0.64
C THR A 230 -0.40 1.86 -1.65
N PHE A 231 -0.39 3.15 -1.94
CA PHE A 231 -0.99 3.66 -3.17
C PHE A 231 -0.04 4.57 -3.92
N ARG A 232 0.14 4.30 -5.22
CA ARG A 232 0.41 5.35 -6.20
C ARG A 232 -0.75 6.36 -6.11
N LYS A 233 -0.44 7.65 -5.91
CA LYS A 233 -1.43 8.73 -6.10
C LYS A 233 -2.07 8.54 -7.49
N GLY A 234 -3.39 8.32 -7.54
CA GLY A 234 -4.15 8.17 -8.79
C GLY A 234 -4.70 6.78 -9.11
N SER A 235 -4.46 5.73 -8.30
CA SER A 235 -5.15 4.46 -8.55
C SER A 235 -6.63 4.55 -8.16
N LEU A 236 -7.50 3.90 -8.93
CA LEU A 236 -8.96 3.78 -8.68
C LEU A 236 -9.22 3.44 -7.20
N VAL A 237 -8.39 2.54 -6.69
CA VAL A 237 -8.35 2.06 -5.32
C VAL A 237 -8.11 3.12 -4.26
N TYR A 238 -7.14 4.00 -4.47
CA TYR A 238 -6.84 5.09 -3.55
C TYR A 238 -8.09 5.96 -3.40
N THR A 239 -8.80 6.17 -4.50
CA THR A 239 -10.09 6.88 -4.54
C THR A 239 -11.20 6.08 -3.84
N PHE A 240 -11.34 4.76 -4.09
CA PHE A 240 -12.33 3.90 -3.42
C PHE A 240 -12.07 3.72 -1.91
N GLY A 241 -10.81 3.61 -1.47
CA GLY A 241 -10.43 3.46 -0.08
C GLY A 241 -10.63 4.75 0.71
N LYS A 242 -10.22 5.89 0.13
CA LYS A 242 -10.37 7.22 0.73
C LYS A 242 -11.81 7.74 0.69
N HIS A 243 -12.59 7.34 -0.32
CA HIS A 243 -13.95 7.83 -0.56
C HIS A 243 -15.01 6.73 -0.60
N SER A 244 -14.76 5.56 0.02
CA SER A 244 -15.70 4.41 0.10
C SER A 244 -17.11 4.82 0.52
N LEU A 245 -17.19 5.77 1.45
CA LEU A 245 -18.43 6.35 1.91
C LEU A 245 -19.14 7.19 0.83
N VAL A 246 -18.41 8.00 0.06
CA VAL A 246 -18.97 8.83 -1.02
C VAL A 246 -19.49 7.95 -2.15
N ILE A 247 -18.75 6.90 -2.51
CA ILE A 247 -19.16 5.97 -3.56
C ILE A 247 -20.38 5.16 -3.10
N PHE A 248 -20.42 4.75 -1.83
CA PHE A 248 -21.60 4.15 -1.23
C PHE A 248 -22.81 5.10 -1.27
N LEU A 249 -22.63 6.39 -0.97
CA LEU A 249 -23.69 7.38 -1.05
C LEU A 249 -24.20 7.58 -2.49
N ILE A 250 -23.30 7.68 -3.47
CA ILE A 250 -23.65 7.77 -4.90
C ILE A 250 -24.40 6.52 -5.35
N ALA A 251 -23.94 5.34 -4.94
CA ALA A 251 -24.60 4.07 -5.22
C ALA A 251 -26.03 4.05 -4.62
N ASN A 252 -26.20 4.46 -3.36
CA ASN A 252 -27.52 4.52 -2.73
C ASN A 252 -28.46 5.54 -3.42
N LEU A 253 -27.95 6.70 -3.84
CA LEU A 253 -28.75 7.68 -4.60
C LEU A 253 -29.16 7.13 -5.96
N ALA A 254 -28.23 6.46 -6.67
CA ALA A 254 -28.51 5.81 -7.94
C ALA A 254 -29.53 4.66 -7.80
N THR A 255 -29.45 3.86 -6.73
CA THR A 255 -30.46 2.84 -6.42
C THR A 255 -31.81 3.48 -6.11
N GLY A 256 -31.85 4.56 -5.33
CA GLY A 256 -33.08 5.33 -5.09
C GLY A 256 -33.71 5.80 -6.39
N PHE A 257 -32.91 6.31 -7.33
CA PHE A 257 -33.37 6.70 -8.66
C PHE A 257 -33.92 5.53 -9.48
N VAL A 258 -33.21 4.39 -9.53
CA VAL A 258 -33.69 3.17 -10.22
C VAL A 258 -35.01 2.69 -9.63
N ASN A 259 -35.18 2.74 -8.30
CA ASN A 259 -36.40 2.31 -7.63
C ASN A 259 -37.62 3.19 -7.95
N ILE A 260 -37.38 4.48 -8.21
CA ILE A 260 -38.41 5.43 -8.65
C ILE A 260 -38.81 5.15 -10.10
N VAL A 261 -37.84 4.85 -10.97
CA VAL A 261 -38.08 4.61 -12.41
C VAL A 261 -38.61 3.21 -12.69
N MET A 262 -38.17 2.21 -11.93
CA MET A 262 -38.52 0.80 -12.08
C MET A 262 -38.89 0.20 -10.72
N PRO A 263 -40.19 0.10 -10.39
CA PRO A 263 -40.63 -0.47 -9.13
C PRO A 263 -40.23 -1.96 -9.06
N PRO A 264 -39.42 -2.37 -8.06
CA PRO A 264 -38.80 -3.70 -8.03
C PRO A 264 -39.76 -4.86 -7.88
N PHE A 265 -40.98 -4.62 -7.38
CA PHE A 265 -42.01 -5.64 -7.25
C PHE A 265 -42.64 -6.06 -8.58
N LEU A 266 -42.34 -5.35 -9.69
CA LEU A 266 -42.88 -5.64 -11.02
C LEU A 266 -41.91 -6.41 -11.93
N LEU A 267 -40.68 -6.70 -11.47
CA LEU A 267 -39.63 -7.28 -12.31
C LEU A 267 -39.38 -8.78 -12.02
N PRO A 268 -39.38 -9.65 -13.05
CA PRO A 268 -38.95 -11.05 -12.91
C PRO A 268 -37.50 -11.16 -12.42
N LEU A 269 -37.24 -12.09 -11.49
CA LEU A 269 -35.92 -12.33 -10.86
C LEU A 269 -34.77 -12.49 -11.89
N VAL A 270 -35.06 -13.08 -13.05
CA VAL A 270 -34.11 -13.33 -14.14
C VAL A 270 -33.62 -12.04 -14.81
N LEU A 271 -34.45 -10.99 -14.84
CA LEU A 271 -34.07 -9.67 -15.37
C LEU A 271 -33.37 -8.81 -14.31
N PHE A 272 -33.69 -9.05 -13.04
CA PHE A 272 -33.14 -8.29 -11.91
C PHE A 272 -31.65 -8.58 -11.64
N VAL A 273 -31.21 -9.84 -11.80
CA VAL A 273 -29.80 -10.24 -11.57
C VAL A 273 -28.83 -9.59 -12.56
N PRO A 274 -29.08 -9.58 -13.88
CA PRO A 274 -28.26 -8.85 -14.85
C PRO A 274 -28.24 -7.34 -14.60
N ILE A 275 -29.36 -6.73 -14.19
CA ILE A 275 -29.41 -5.30 -13.84
C ILE A 275 -28.54 -5.01 -12.62
N LEU A 276 -28.57 -5.87 -11.59
CA LEU A 276 -27.71 -5.77 -10.40
C LEU A 276 -26.23 -5.98 -10.73
N LEU A 277 -25.91 -6.91 -11.62
CA LEU A 277 -24.55 -7.11 -12.12
C LEU A 277 -24.13 -5.87 -12.92
N VAL A 278 -24.91 -5.41 -13.91
CA VAL A 278 -24.64 -4.18 -14.67
C VAL A 278 -24.59 -2.94 -13.77
N TYR A 279 -25.28 -2.93 -12.62
CA TYR A 279 -25.23 -1.85 -11.64
C TYR A 279 -23.94 -1.90 -10.79
N VAL A 280 -23.58 -3.08 -10.27
CA VAL A 280 -22.32 -3.31 -9.53
C VAL A 280 -21.12 -3.08 -10.44
N TYR A 281 -21.18 -3.56 -11.69
CA TYR A 281 -20.15 -3.38 -12.72
C TYR A 281 -20.23 -2.01 -13.41
N GLY A 282 -21.39 -1.35 -13.44
CA GLY A 282 -21.62 -0.04 -14.06
C GLY A 282 -21.18 1.12 -13.19
N CYS A 283 -21.44 1.04 -11.88
CA CYS A 283 -20.82 1.94 -10.89
C CYS A 283 -19.29 1.72 -10.82
N GLN A 284 -18.79 0.53 -11.18
CA GLN A 284 -17.37 0.27 -11.41
C GLN A 284 -16.85 0.87 -12.74
N TRP A 285 -17.71 1.12 -13.73
CA TRP A 285 -17.36 1.65 -15.06
C TRP A 285 -17.45 3.18 -15.18
N SER A 286 -18.40 3.85 -14.52
CA SER A 286 -18.54 5.31 -14.62
C SER A 286 -17.37 6.10 -14.01
N SER A 287 -16.61 5.49 -13.09
CA SER A 287 -15.33 6.01 -12.59
C SER A 287 -14.17 5.89 -13.58
N VAL A 288 -14.32 5.07 -14.63
CA VAL A 288 -13.33 4.88 -15.70
C VAL A 288 -13.53 5.92 -16.82
N ILE A 289 -14.76 6.40 -17.03
CA ILE A 289 -15.10 7.30 -18.15
C ILE A 289 -14.78 8.78 -17.82
N GLY A 290 -14.70 9.14 -16.53
CA GLY A 290 -14.25 10.48 -16.09
C GLY A 290 -12.74 10.70 -16.11
N ASP A 291 -11.95 9.62 -16.23
CA ASP A 291 -10.49 9.65 -16.39
C ASP A 291 -10.14 8.70 -17.55
N GLY A 292 -10.63 9.07 -18.73
CA GLY A 292 -10.40 8.32 -19.96
C GLY A 292 -8.92 8.32 -20.34
N LYS A 293 -8.18 7.32 -19.83
CA LYS A 293 -7.06 6.65 -20.49
C LYS A 293 -6.75 5.35 -19.74
N THR A 294 -7.50 4.32 -20.11
CA THR A 294 -7.26 2.92 -19.73
C THR A 294 -5.94 2.41 -20.32
N GLU A 295 -4.92 2.22 -19.48
CA GLU A 295 -3.80 1.33 -19.77
C GLU A 295 -4.20 -0.13 -19.42
N LYS A 296 -4.16 -1.02 -20.42
CA LYS A 296 -4.28 -2.48 -20.22
C LYS A 296 -2.89 -3.07 -19.98
N LYS A 297 -2.75 -3.87 -18.92
CA LYS A 297 -1.56 -4.71 -18.65
C LYS A 297 -1.54 -5.95 -19.56
N GLY A 298 -0.47 -6.05 -20.36
CA GLY A 298 0.39 -7.23 -20.46
C GLY A 298 -0.07 -8.43 -21.30
N GLU A 299 0.27 -8.42 -22.59
CA GLU A 299 0.81 -9.61 -23.25
C GLU A 299 2.27 -9.32 -23.61
N LEU A 300 3.13 -10.32 -23.41
CA LEU A 300 4.53 -10.32 -23.81
C LEU A 300 4.70 -9.86 -25.26
N ARG A 301 5.09 -8.59 -25.45
CA ARG A 301 5.78 -8.04 -26.61
C ARG A 301 6.13 -6.58 -26.33
N ASN A 302 7.40 -6.23 -26.59
CA ASN A 302 7.99 -4.90 -26.59
C ASN A 302 6.95 -3.77 -26.70
N THR A 303 6.74 -3.01 -25.64
CA THR A 303 6.03 -1.73 -25.72
C THR A 303 6.66 -0.74 -24.74
N GLU A 304 7.33 0.24 -25.35
CA GLU A 304 7.79 1.48 -24.77
C GLU A 304 6.70 2.09 -23.88
N SER A 305 7.05 2.49 -22.66
CA SER A 305 6.20 3.41 -21.90
C SER A 305 5.98 4.64 -22.80
N THR A 306 4.75 4.95 -23.18
CA THR A 306 4.48 6.26 -23.79
C THR A 306 4.52 7.31 -22.69
N SER A 307 5.74 7.57 -22.22
CA SER A 307 6.17 8.76 -21.51
C SER A 307 5.42 9.95 -22.10
N THR A 308 4.64 10.66 -21.30
CA THR A 308 3.97 11.88 -21.80
C THR A 308 4.99 12.97 -22.12
N ILE A 309 6.18 12.85 -21.52
CA ILE A 309 7.35 13.67 -21.79
C ILE A 309 8.15 12.98 -22.88
N LYS A 310 8.14 13.57 -24.09
CA LYS A 310 8.96 13.06 -25.18
C LYS A 310 10.44 13.25 -24.86
N ALA A 311 11.25 12.29 -25.27
CA ALA A 311 12.70 12.45 -25.28
C ALA A 311 13.07 13.72 -26.08
N ASN A 312 13.93 14.54 -25.50
CA ASN A 312 14.45 15.76 -26.12
C ASN A 312 15.97 15.71 -26.29
N ILE A 313 16.59 14.54 -26.10
CA ILE A 313 18.04 14.36 -26.26
C ILE A 313 18.54 14.71 -27.67
N SER A 314 17.68 14.66 -28.69
CA SER A 314 18.02 15.12 -30.05
C SER A 314 18.32 16.61 -30.14
N GLN A 315 17.91 17.40 -29.15
CA GLN A 315 18.19 18.84 -29.04
C GLN A 315 19.50 19.12 -28.25
N PHE A 316 20.14 18.09 -27.69
CA PHE A 316 21.38 18.24 -26.96
C PHE A 316 22.52 18.60 -27.92
N LEU A 317 23.18 19.71 -27.64
CA LEU A 317 24.41 20.11 -28.32
C LEU A 317 25.59 19.76 -27.43
N LYS A 318 26.59 19.10 -28.02
CA LYS A 318 27.84 18.78 -27.32
C LYS A 318 28.44 20.09 -26.77
N PRO A 319 28.77 20.17 -25.47
CA PRO A 319 29.40 21.35 -24.91
C PRO A 319 30.85 21.48 -25.42
N GLU A 320 31.30 22.73 -25.61
CA GLU A 320 32.71 23.02 -25.87
C GLU A 320 33.61 22.58 -24.72
N ASN A 321 33.13 22.79 -23.48
CA ASN A 321 33.76 22.35 -22.25
C ASN A 321 32.86 21.31 -21.57
N PRO A 322 33.11 20.00 -21.77
CA PRO A 322 32.36 18.95 -21.09
C PRO A 322 32.52 19.01 -19.56
N PRO A 323 31.51 18.58 -18.80
CA PRO A 323 31.55 18.58 -17.34
C PRO A 323 32.71 17.75 -16.80
N VAL A 324 33.46 18.31 -15.85
CA VAL A 324 34.60 17.61 -15.23
C VAL A 324 34.11 16.48 -14.32
N LEU A 325 33.13 16.78 -13.47
CA LEU A 325 32.46 15.83 -12.60
C LEU A 325 31.14 15.37 -13.23
N PHE A 326 30.92 14.05 -13.27
CA PHE A 326 29.67 13.48 -13.76
C PHE A 326 29.14 12.42 -12.79
N GLY A 327 28.13 12.79 -12.00
CA GLY A 327 27.45 11.89 -11.08
C GLY A 327 26.52 10.95 -11.82
N ILE A 328 26.53 9.66 -11.47
CA ILE A 328 25.72 8.65 -12.13
C ILE A 328 24.98 7.85 -11.07
N ASP A 329 23.65 7.85 -11.12
CA ASP A 329 22.86 6.90 -10.33
C ASP A 329 23.13 5.46 -10.79
N MET A 330 22.96 4.51 -9.87
CA MET A 330 23.19 3.11 -10.12
C MET A 330 21.93 2.32 -10.49
N ASP A 331 20.93 2.24 -9.62
CA ASP A 331 19.82 1.28 -9.77
C ASP A 331 18.69 1.90 -10.59
N GLY A 332 18.42 1.37 -11.79
CA GLY A 332 17.49 1.99 -12.72
C GLY A 332 18.16 2.99 -13.66
N THR A 333 19.49 3.17 -13.54
CA THR A 333 20.28 4.08 -14.38
C THR A 333 21.54 3.42 -14.98
N PHE A 334 22.59 3.15 -14.19
CA PHE A 334 23.82 2.50 -14.69
C PHE A 334 23.71 0.98 -14.74
N TYR A 335 23.25 0.39 -13.63
CA TYR A 335 23.10 -1.04 -13.48
C TYR A 335 21.97 -1.53 -14.38
N THR A 336 22.27 -2.57 -15.14
CA THR A 336 21.35 -3.19 -16.09
C THR A 336 21.56 -4.69 -16.04
N SER A 337 20.48 -5.44 -16.25
CA SER A 337 20.54 -6.90 -16.40
C SER A 337 20.91 -7.33 -17.82
N ASN A 338 20.80 -6.41 -18.78
CA ASN A 338 21.21 -6.60 -20.16
C ASN A 338 22.73 -6.49 -20.30
N LYS A 339 23.37 -7.60 -20.68
CA LYS A 339 24.83 -7.69 -20.83
C LYS A 339 25.38 -6.68 -21.84
N GLU A 340 24.71 -6.47 -22.97
CA GLU A 340 25.17 -5.54 -24.01
C GLU A 340 25.13 -4.08 -23.52
N ALA A 341 24.05 -3.70 -22.83
CA ALA A 341 23.94 -2.37 -22.22
C ALA A 341 24.97 -2.17 -21.12
N TRP A 342 25.22 -3.20 -20.29
CA TRP A 342 26.26 -3.16 -19.26
C TRP A 342 27.65 -2.97 -19.87
N GLU A 343 27.97 -3.69 -20.95
CA GLU A 343 29.24 -3.55 -21.68
C GLU A 343 29.41 -2.13 -22.24
N LYS A 344 28.37 -1.60 -22.89
CA LYS A 344 28.35 -0.22 -23.43
C LYS A 344 28.52 0.84 -22.36
N ASN A 345 27.84 0.70 -21.22
CA ASN A 345 27.94 1.63 -20.08
C ASN A 345 29.35 1.60 -19.48
N THR A 346 29.88 0.40 -19.24
CA THR A 346 31.22 0.18 -18.68
C THR A 346 32.31 0.75 -19.59
N GLU A 347 32.23 0.51 -20.90
CA GLU A 347 33.20 1.02 -21.86
C GLU A 347 33.16 2.55 -21.98
N ALA A 348 31.96 3.14 -22.05
CA ALA A 348 31.81 4.60 -22.07
C ALA A 348 32.36 5.24 -20.80
N PHE A 349 32.03 4.69 -19.63
CA PHE A 349 32.56 5.14 -18.35
C PHE A 349 34.09 5.09 -18.30
N ALA A 350 34.69 3.99 -18.76
CA ALA A 350 36.14 3.86 -18.86
C ALA A 350 36.76 4.86 -19.85
N ALA A 351 36.11 5.10 -21.00
CA ALA A 351 36.58 6.04 -22.02
C ALA A 351 36.57 7.49 -21.52
N VAL A 352 35.53 7.89 -20.79
CA VAL A 352 35.46 9.22 -20.15
C VAL A 352 36.59 9.38 -19.13
N ARG A 353 36.86 8.37 -18.30
CA ARG A 353 38.00 8.38 -17.36
C ARG A 353 39.35 8.51 -18.06
N ARG A 354 39.57 7.77 -19.15
CA ARG A 354 40.82 7.85 -19.95
C ARG A 354 41.08 9.24 -20.53
N ARG A 355 40.03 10.06 -20.70
CA ARG A 355 40.13 11.45 -21.16
C ARG A 355 40.34 12.45 -20.02
N GLY A 356 40.52 12.00 -18.78
CA GLY A 356 40.81 12.84 -17.62
C GLY A 356 39.58 13.41 -16.92
N TYR A 357 38.37 13.00 -17.33
CA TYR A 357 37.13 13.39 -16.66
C TYR A 357 36.77 12.40 -15.55
N VAL A 358 35.88 12.83 -14.66
CA VAL A 358 35.60 12.13 -13.40
C VAL A 358 34.12 11.72 -13.34
N PRO A 359 33.74 10.62 -14.02
CA PRO A 359 32.46 9.99 -13.80
C PRO A 359 32.52 9.18 -12.50
N PHE A 360 31.47 9.25 -11.68
CA PHE A 360 31.41 8.59 -10.38
C PHE A 360 30.01 8.13 -10.00
N LEU A 361 29.93 7.17 -9.08
CA LEU A 361 28.66 6.64 -8.58
C LEU A 361 28.04 7.57 -7.54
N CYS A 362 26.72 7.78 -7.65
CA CYS A 362 25.91 8.48 -6.68
C CYS A 362 24.71 7.61 -6.30
N THR A 363 24.79 6.88 -5.18
CA THR A 363 23.84 5.79 -4.88
C THR A 363 23.42 5.72 -3.41
N ALA A 364 22.25 5.14 -3.17
CA ALA A 364 21.80 4.72 -1.85
C ALA A 364 22.63 3.57 -1.27
N LYS A 365 23.35 2.80 -2.10
CA LYS A 365 24.06 1.61 -1.63
C LYS A 365 25.37 1.94 -0.88
N PRO A 366 25.80 1.06 0.04
CA PRO A 366 27.19 1.03 0.50
C PRO A 366 28.15 0.72 -0.65
N LEU A 367 29.38 1.28 -0.60
CA LEU A 367 30.39 1.17 -1.66
C LEU A 367 30.66 -0.29 -2.08
N GLY A 368 30.94 -1.17 -1.12
CA GLY A 368 31.25 -2.57 -1.42
C GLY A 368 30.11 -3.31 -2.15
N LEU A 369 28.86 -3.00 -1.80
CA LEU A 369 27.69 -3.56 -2.49
C LEU A 369 27.49 -2.94 -3.87
N ALA A 370 27.75 -1.65 -4.04
CA ALA A 370 27.66 -0.97 -5.33
C ALA A 370 28.66 -1.57 -6.33
N ILE A 371 29.94 -1.69 -5.95
CA ILE A 371 30.98 -2.28 -6.80
C ILE A 371 30.67 -3.74 -7.12
N LYS A 372 30.27 -4.54 -6.12
CA LYS A 372 29.87 -5.95 -6.34
C LYS A 372 28.73 -6.06 -7.34
N ARG A 373 27.74 -5.17 -7.25
CA ARG A 373 26.56 -5.16 -8.13
C ARG A 373 26.89 -4.78 -9.57
N LEU A 374 27.90 -3.95 -9.78
CA LEU A 374 28.36 -3.55 -11.11
C LEU A 374 29.28 -4.57 -11.80
N GLY A 375 29.51 -5.75 -11.22
CA GLY A 375 30.41 -6.78 -11.77
C GLY A 375 31.68 -6.99 -10.95
N GLY A 376 31.85 -6.27 -9.84
CA GLY A 376 32.94 -6.49 -8.90
C GLY A 376 34.32 -6.26 -9.53
N PRO A 377 35.27 -7.21 -9.41
CA PRO A 377 36.62 -7.06 -9.95
C PRO A 377 36.68 -6.72 -11.44
N GLU A 378 35.80 -7.30 -12.26
CA GLU A 378 35.78 -7.06 -13.71
C GLU A 378 35.50 -5.59 -14.04
N PHE A 379 34.54 -4.98 -13.33
CA PHE A 379 34.21 -3.58 -13.51
C PHE A 379 35.39 -2.67 -13.12
N VAL A 380 36.04 -2.98 -12.00
CA VAL A 380 37.20 -2.22 -11.51
C VAL A 380 38.37 -2.34 -12.49
N GLU A 381 38.65 -3.53 -13.01
CA GLU A 381 39.73 -3.76 -13.98
C GLU A 381 39.50 -2.99 -15.29
N ARG A 382 38.27 -3.03 -15.82
CA ARG A 382 37.93 -2.39 -17.10
C ARG A 382 37.89 -0.86 -17.03
N THR A 383 37.49 -0.30 -15.89
CA THR A 383 37.28 1.15 -15.74
C THR A 383 38.39 1.86 -14.96
N GLY A 384 39.19 1.11 -14.19
CA GLY A 384 40.11 1.67 -13.20
C GLY A 384 39.41 2.39 -12.04
N TYR A 385 38.08 2.22 -11.87
CA TYR A 385 37.30 2.89 -10.83
C TYR A 385 37.05 1.95 -9.65
N LYS A 386 37.70 2.26 -8.52
CA LYS A 386 37.58 1.49 -7.28
C LYS A 386 36.41 1.93 -6.38
N GLY A 387 35.56 2.83 -6.88
CA GLY A 387 34.52 3.49 -6.08
C GLY A 387 34.83 4.96 -5.72
N TYR A 388 35.93 5.53 -6.23
CA TYR A 388 36.43 6.83 -5.80
C TYR A 388 36.71 7.79 -6.99
N PRO A 389 36.31 9.07 -6.90
CA PRO A 389 35.43 9.64 -5.86
C PRO A 389 34.03 9.01 -5.92
N GLY A 390 33.18 9.22 -4.91
CA GLY A 390 31.84 8.62 -4.92
C GLY A 390 30.93 9.08 -3.80
N VAL A 391 29.62 9.04 -4.08
CA VAL A 391 28.56 9.37 -3.14
C VAL A 391 27.77 8.09 -2.82
N TYR A 392 27.69 7.76 -1.54
CA TYR A 392 27.09 6.52 -1.05
C TYR A 392 26.06 6.80 0.04
N LYS A 393 25.20 5.80 0.30
CA LYS A 393 24.20 5.85 1.38
C LYS A 393 23.33 7.11 1.33
N ASN A 394 22.84 7.41 0.12
CA ASN A 394 21.98 8.57 -0.18
C ASN A 394 22.65 9.94 0.06
N GLY A 395 23.98 9.97 0.16
CA GLY A 395 24.74 11.19 0.45
C GLY A 395 25.35 11.23 1.84
N ALA A 396 25.07 10.24 2.70
CA ALA A 396 25.58 10.25 4.07
C ALA A 396 27.09 10.02 4.12
N LEU A 397 27.68 9.53 3.04
CA LEU A 397 29.11 9.26 2.93
C LEU A 397 29.62 9.69 1.56
N VAL A 398 30.62 10.56 1.57
CA VAL A 398 31.24 11.13 0.38
C VAL A 398 32.74 10.88 0.44
N TYR A 399 33.29 10.31 -0.62
CA TYR A 399 34.73 10.06 -0.74
C TYR A 399 35.35 10.86 -1.87
N ASP A 400 36.57 11.35 -1.66
CA ASP A 400 37.43 11.92 -2.71
C ASP A 400 38.02 10.83 -3.63
N GLU A 401 38.80 11.24 -4.62
CA GLU A 401 39.48 10.34 -5.56
C GLU A 401 40.51 9.40 -4.94
N ASN A 402 41.05 9.75 -3.76
CA ASN A 402 42.03 8.96 -3.02
C ASN A 402 41.34 7.94 -2.09
N GLY A 403 40.02 8.03 -1.92
CA GLY A 403 39.24 7.24 -0.98
C GLY A 403 39.22 7.82 0.42
N SER A 404 39.61 9.07 0.61
CA SER A 404 39.46 9.80 1.87
C SER A 404 38.00 10.24 2.04
N VAL A 405 37.48 10.17 3.27
CA VAL A 405 36.14 10.65 3.58
C VAL A 405 36.14 12.19 3.57
N LEU A 406 35.39 12.78 2.64
CA LEU A 406 35.17 14.24 2.56
C LEU A 406 34.03 14.70 3.45
N SER A 407 32.97 13.91 3.53
CA SER A 407 31.83 14.18 4.39
C SER A 407 31.22 12.87 4.90
N VAL A 408 30.88 12.88 6.18
CA VAL A 408 30.14 11.82 6.85
C VAL A 408 29.03 12.45 7.68
N HIS A 409 27.80 12.01 7.44
CA HIS A 409 26.64 12.40 8.22
C HIS A 409 26.20 11.19 9.04
N VAL A 410 26.08 11.38 10.35
CA VAL A 410 25.71 10.33 11.31
C VAL A 410 24.38 10.66 11.98
N PHE A 411 23.67 9.63 12.42
CA PHE A 411 22.50 9.82 13.27
C PHE A 411 22.90 10.42 14.63
N PRO A 412 22.16 11.43 15.14
CA PRO A 412 22.35 11.94 16.49
C PRO A 412 22.22 10.83 17.55
N LYS A 413 23.00 10.92 18.63
CA LYS A 413 22.97 9.91 19.69
C LYS A 413 21.60 9.85 20.38
N GLU A 414 20.96 11.00 20.52
CA GLU A 414 19.63 11.17 21.10
C GLU A 414 18.59 10.41 20.28
N PHE A 415 18.68 10.50 18.94
CA PHE A 415 17.84 9.74 18.04
C PHE A 415 18.08 8.22 18.17
N LEU A 416 19.34 7.78 18.21
CA LEU A 416 19.68 6.37 18.39
C LEU A 416 19.16 5.81 19.73
N GLN A 417 19.18 6.61 20.80
CA GLN A 417 18.62 6.25 22.11
C GLN A 417 17.10 6.10 22.06
N ALA A 418 16.39 7.07 21.49
CA ALA A 418 14.94 7.00 21.36
C ALA A 418 14.50 5.85 20.45
N LEU A 419 15.23 5.63 19.34
CA LEU A 419 15.01 4.49 18.46
C LEU A 419 15.21 3.18 19.20
N HIS A 420 16.28 3.04 19.98
CA HIS A 420 16.54 1.82 20.73
C HIS A 420 15.42 1.50 21.71
N LEU A 421 14.95 2.49 22.48
CA LEU A 421 13.80 2.32 23.38
C LEU A 421 12.55 1.87 22.61
N PHE A 422 12.24 2.54 21.50
CA PHE A 422 11.12 2.16 20.63
C PHE A 422 11.25 0.70 20.14
N LEU A 423 12.44 0.28 19.68
CA LEU A 423 12.67 -1.07 19.19
C LEU A 423 12.51 -2.11 20.30
N VAL A 424 12.99 -1.83 21.51
CA VAL A 424 12.88 -2.74 22.66
C VAL A 424 11.43 -2.87 23.12
N GLU A 425 10.73 -1.75 23.31
CA GLU A 425 9.33 -1.72 23.77
C GLU A 425 8.37 -2.47 22.83
N ASN A 426 8.69 -2.48 21.53
CA ASN A 426 7.85 -3.12 20.51
C ASN A 426 8.38 -4.49 20.06
N GLY A 427 9.47 -5.00 20.63
CA GLY A 427 10.05 -6.29 20.26
C GLY A 427 10.61 -6.34 18.82
N LEU A 428 11.17 -5.23 18.34
CA LEU A 428 11.63 -5.01 16.96
C LEU A 428 13.15 -4.95 16.81
N THR A 429 13.92 -5.30 17.86
CA THR A 429 15.40 -5.22 17.84
C THR A 429 16.05 -6.07 16.74
N ALA A 430 15.39 -7.14 16.30
CA ALA A 430 15.84 -8.00 15.21
C ALA A 430 15.48 -7.48 13.81
N ASN A 431 14.71 -6.39 13.71
CA ASN A 431 14.14 -5.90 12.46
C ASN A 431 14.90 -4.71 11.86
N VAL A 432 16.11 -4.41 12.35
CA VAL A 432 16.93 -3.28 11.91
C VAL A 432 18.36 -3.72 11.66
N ILE A 433 18.96 -3.24 10.57
CA ILE A 433 20.39 -3.31 10.29
C ILE A 433 20.95 -1.89 10.36
N PHE A 434 22.00 -1.70 11.14
CA PHE A 434 22.71 -0.42 11.30
C PHE A 434 23.98 -0.45 10.45
N TYR A 435 24.23 0.59 9.66
CA TYR A 435 25.45 0.69 8.88
C TYR A 435 26.30 1.85 9.40
N ASN A 436 27.56 1.58 9.70
CA ASN A 436 28.59 2.63 9.71
C ASN A 436 29.24 2.72 8.34
N GLU A 437 30.35 3.42 8.19
CA GLU A 437 31.09 3.62 6.94
C GLU A 437 31.33 2.32 6.16
N ASP A 438 31.90 1.31 6.81
CA ASP A 438 32.38 0.09 6.15
C ASP A 438 31.59 -1.18 6.50
N ASP A 439 30.92 -1.20 7.65
CA ASP A 439 30.34 -2.37 8.28
C ASP A 439 28.83 -2.26 8.52
N ALA A 440 28.23 -3.42 8.79
CA ALA A 440 26.83 -3.57 9.19
C ALA A 440 26.75 -4.22 10.58
N PHE A 441 25.79 -3.78 11.39
CA PHE A 441 25.57 -4.20 12.77
C PHE A 441 24.10 -4.51 13.03
N SER A 442 23.86 -5.40 14.00
CA SER A 442 22.53 -5.78 14.46
C SER A 442 22.52 -5.87 15.99
N LEU A 443 21.43 -5.42 16.60
CA LEU A 443 21.18 -5.56 18.04
C LEU A 443 20.63 -6.95 18.40
N ALA A 444 20.36 -7.80 17.41
CA ALA A 444 19.99 -9.20 17.58
C ALA A 444 20.99 -10.13 16.87
N GLN A 445 21.25 -11.29 17.47
CA GLN A 445 22.13 -12.31 16.87
C GLN A 445 21.54 -12.88 15.57
N ASP A 446 20.22 -13.04 15.53
CA ASP A 446 19.50 -13.48 14.36
C ASP A 446 18.59 -12.34 13.87
N ASN A 447 18.89 -11.80 12.69
CA ASN A 447 18.26 -10.60 12.15
C ASN A 447 17.16 -10.96 11.13
N GLU A 448 15.95 -10.45 11.36
CA GLU A 448 14.77 -10.73 10.55
C GLU A 448 14.92 -10.34 9.08
N ILE A 449 15.62 -9.24 8.80
CA ILE A 449 15.84 -8.76 7.43
C ILE A 449 16.70 -9.77 6.66
N ILE A 450 17.74 -10.30 7.30
CA ILE A 450 18.63 -11.29 6.68
C ILE A 450 17.90 -12.61 6.42
N ARG A 451 17.03 -13.05 7.35
CA ARG A 451 16.19 -14.24 7.15
C ARG A 451 15.19 -14.06 6.02
N THR A 452 14.60 -12.88 5.91
CA THR A 452 13.57 -12.58 4.91
C THR A 452 14.18 -12.38 3.51
N TYR A 453 15.38 -11.81 3.43
CA TYR A 453 16.05 -11.45 2.18
C TYR A 453 17.48 -12.01 2.11
N PRO A 454 17.65 -13.34 2.06
CA PRO A 454 18.97 -13.97 2.07
C PRO A 454 19.82 -13.51 0.88
N GLY A 455 21.07 -13.14 1.16
CA GLY A 455 22.06 -12.74 0.14
C GLY A 455 21.89 -11.34 -0.45
N LYS A 456 20.88 -10.57 -0.05
CA LYS A 456 20.65 -9.20 -0.57
C LYS A 456 21.40 -8.10 0.19
N PHE A 457 21.72 -8.33 1.47
CA PHE A 457 22.34 -7.33 2.34
C PHE A 457 23.67 -7.84 2.91
N ILE A 458 24.51 -6.91 3.40
CA ILE A 458 25.68 -7.27 4.21
C ILE A 458 25.17 -7.96 5.47
N VAL A 459 25.70 -9.14 5.77
CA VAL A 459 25.37 -9.86 7.01
C VAL A 459 25.91 -9.03 8.18
N PRO A 460 25.03 -8.52 9.06
CA PRO A 460 25.44 -7.64 10.14
C PRO A 460 26.14 -8.43 11.24
N ARG A 461 27.15 -7.81 11.86
CA ARG A 461 27.76 -8.34 13.08
C ARG A 461 26.87 -8.01 14.27
N PHE A 462 26.69 -8.95 15.17
CA PHE A 462 26.03 -8.67 16.44
C PHE A 462 26.82 -7.63 17.25
N THR A 463 26.13 -6.67 17.86
CA THR A 463 26.71 -5.68 18.75
C THR A 463 25.72 -5.30 19.85
N THR A 464 26.23 -4.81 21.00
CA THR A 464 25.36 -4.25 22.05
C THR A 464 25.02 -2.81 21.72
N PHE A 465 23.98 -2.27 22.37
CA PHE A 465 23.60 -0.89 22.15
C PHE A 465 24.67 0.11 22.61
N GLU A 466 25.37 -0.16 23.72
CA GLU A 466 26.47 0.68 24.20
C GLU A 466 27.62 0.75 23.20
N GLU A 467 27.94 -0.38 22.55
CA GLU A 467 28.96 -0.43 21.49
C GLU A 467 28.47 0.21 20.20
N LEU A 468 27.19 0.10 19.87
CA LEU A 468 26.59 0.76 18.71
C LEU A 468 26.70 2.30 18.82
N LEU A 469 26.46 2.87 20.00
CA LEU A 469 26.55 4.32 20.26
C LEU A 469 27.96 4.92 20.09
N LYS A 470 29.00 4.08 20.07
CA LYS A 470 30.39 4.48 19.80
C LYS A 470 30.74 4.48 18.32
N LYS A 471 29.81 4.07 17.45
CA LYS A 471 30.01 3.94 16.00
C LYS A 471 29.32 5.09 15.26
N ASN A 472 29.89 5.48 14.14
CA ASN A 472 29.30 6.45 13.23
C ASN A 472 28.19 5.79 12.42
N ILE A 473 26.97 5.72 12.96
CA ILE A 473 25.85 5.15 12.20
C ILE A 473 25.40 6.14 11.14
N VAL A 474 25.57 5.79 9.87
CA VAL A 474 25.33 6.66 8.70
C VAL A 474 24.09 6.25 7.91
N MET A 475 23.56 5.05 8.14
CA MET A 475 22.37 4.52 7.47
C MET A 475 21.77 3.41 8.31
N MET A 476 20.45 3.23 8.24
CA MET A 476 19.79 2.03 8.74
C MET A 476 18.88 1.43 7.68
N LYS A 477 18.75 0.10 7.68
CA LYS A 477 17.69 -0.60 6.96
C LYS A 477 16.75 -1.25 7.94
N TYR A 478 15.45 -1.12 7.70
CA TYR A 478 14.44 -1.81 8.52
C TYR A 478 13.31 -2.37 7.65
N ALA A 479 12.56 -3.33 8.19
CA ALA A 479 11.43 -3.93 7.48
C ALA A 479 10.37 -4.47 8.46
N SER A 480 9.17 -4.66 7.93
CA SER A 480 8.06 -5.36 8.61
C SER A 480 7.46 -4.63 9.83
N PHE A 481 7.72 -3.33 10.01
CA PHE A 481 7.04 -2.48 10.99
C PHE A 481 6.91 -1.04 10.48
N GLU A 482 6.14 -0.21 11.18
CA GLU A 482 6.10 1.24 10.91
C GLU A 482 6.99 1.95 11.93
N LEU A 483 7.92 2.75 11.44
CA LEU A 483 8.79 3.51 12.32
C LEU A 483 8.04 4.73 12.89
N ASN A 484 7.97 4.80 14.21
CA ASN A 484 7.39 5.94 14.93
C ASN A 484 8.18 6.19 16.21
N VAL A 485 9.33 6.86 16.08
CA VAL A 485 10.19 7.21 17.21
C VAL A 485 9.60 8.44 17.89
N PRO A 486 9.21 8.38 19.18
CA PRO A 486 8.66 9.54 19.89
C PRO A 486 9.57 10.77 19.79
N GLU A 487 9.00 11.95 19.63
CA GLU A 487 9.69 13.25 19.55
C GLU A 487 10.49 13.52 18.25
N PHE A 488 10.73 12.50 17.41
CA PHE A 488 11.45 12.64 16.14
C PHE A 488 10.50 12.51 14.94
N ARG A 489 10.74 13.30 13.89
CA ARG A 489 9.87 13.40 12.71
C ARG A 489 10.63 13.09 11.43
N ASP A 490 10.03 12.23 10.59
CA ASP A 490 10.48 11.98 9.22
C ASP A 490 10.49 13.29 8.39
N GLY A 491 11.55 13.47 7.60
CA GLY A 491 11.85 14.66 6.81
C GLY A 491 12.50 15.80 7.61
N ILE A 492 12.59 15.70 8.93
CA ILE A 492 13.21 16.73 9.80
C ILE A 492 14.41 16.15 10.54
N ASP A 493 14.19 15.10 11.33
CA ASP A 493 15.20 14.51 12.21
C ASP A 493 15.85 13.25 11.63
N TYR A 494 15.18 12.63 10.67
CA TYR A 494 15.67 11.55 9.83
C TYR A 494 14.89 11.57 8.52
N VAL A 495 15.37 10.83 7.51
CA VAL A 495 14.67 10.65 6.25
C VAL A 495 14.40 9.16 6.04
N ASP A 496 13.13 8.78 5.93
CA ASP A 496 12.68 7.41 5.69
C ASP A 496 12.19 7.23 4.24
N LYS A 497 12.84 6.32 3.51
CA LYS A 497 12.51 6.02 2.12
C LYS A 497 12.20 4.54 1.94
N VAL A 498 11.07 4.25 1.31
CA VAL A 498 10.68 2.88 0.96
C VAL A 498 11.45 2.41 -0.27
N ASP A 499 12.11 1.26 -0.17
CA ASP A 499 12.76 0.54 -1.26
C ASP A 499 11.78 -0.44 -1.94
N ILE A 500 12.08 -0.86 -3.17
CA ILE A 500 11.21 -1.65 -4.07
C ILE A 500 10.73 -2.97 -3.43
N ASN A 501 11.49 -3.52 -2.48
CA ASN A 501 11.18 -4.80 -1.83
C ASN A 501 10.37 -4.66 -0.52
N GLY A 502 9.88 -3.47 -0.18
CA GLY A 502 9.19 -3.19 1.08
C GLY A 502 10.11 -3.05 2.29
N THR A 503 11.43 -3.02 2.06
CA THR A 503 12.42 -2.57 3.05
C THR A 503 12.49 -1.06 3.05
N HIS A 504 12.95 -0.47 4.14
CA HIS A 504 13.06 0.97 4.31
C HIS A 504 14.51 1.37 4.54
N ASP A 505 14.90 2.50 3.96
CA ASP A 505 16.21 3.12 4.05
C ASP A 505 16.09 4.38 4.89
N LEU A 506 16.69 4.33 6.07
CA LEU A 506 16.83 5.47 6.95
C LEU A 506 18.15 6.17 6.72
N SER A 507 18.07 7.47 6.49
CA SER A 507 19.22 8.37 6.39
C SER A 507 19.17 9.46 7.46
N PRO A 508 20.34 9.96 7.90
CA PRO A 508 20.41 11.12 8.78
C PRO A 508 19.72 12.35 8.17
N PRO A 509 19.36 13.35 8.99
CA PRO A 509 18.63 14.52 8.53
C PRO A 509 19.49 15.39 7.60
N GLY A 510 18.85 16.04 6.63
CA GLY A 510 19.50 17.00 5.72
C GLY A 510 20.43 16.37 4.66
N VAL A 511 20.45 15.04 4.55
CA VAL A 511 21.33 14.33 3.62
C VAL A 511 20.58 13.97 2.33
N THR A 512 21.09 14.44 1.20
CA THR A 512 20.57 14.11 -0.13
C THR A 512 21.70 13.88 -1.12
N LYS A 513 21.40 13.27 -2.28
CA LYS A 513 22.37 13.13 -3.37
C LYS A 513 22.89 14.51 -3.83
N ALA A 514 22.05 15.53 -3.80
CA ALA A 514 22.42 16.90 -4.18
C ALA A 514 23.37 17.56 -3.18
N SER A 515 23.11 17.44 -1.87
CA SER A 515 24.02 18.00 -0.86
C SER A 515 25.38 17.31 -0.87
N ALA A 516 25.41 15.99 -1.05
CA ALA A 516 26.64 15.22 -1.21
C ALA A 516 27.40 15.54 -2.52
N LEU A 517 26.68 15.69 -3.64
CA LEU A 517 27.23 16.14 -4.91
C LEU A 517 27.85 17.54 -4.78
N SER A 518 27.19 18.45 -4.05
CA SER A 518 27.72 19.80 -3.76
C SER A 518 29.05 19.73 -3.01
N THR A 519 29.20 18.81 -2.05
CA THR A 519 30.48 18.59 -1.35
C THR A 519 31.60 18.22 -2.32
N LEU A 520 31.36 17.31 -3.26
CA LEU A 520 32.35 16.96 -4.28
C LEU A 520 32.65 18.13 -5.23
N ILE A 521 31.63 18.83 -5.70
CA ILE A 521 31.80 19.98 -6.59
C ILE A 521 32.69 21.05 -5.93
N ASN A 522 32.44 21.35 -4.66
CA ASN A 522 33.24 22.30 -3.89
C ASN A 522 34.66 21.81 -3.66
N HIS A 523 34.86 20.51 -3.37
CA HIS A 523 36.17 19.92 -3.20
C HIS A 523 37.04 20.06 -4.47
N TYR A 524 36.43 19.91 -5.64
CA TYR A 524 37.10 20.10 -6.94
C TYR A 524 37.21 21.57 -7.37
N GLY A 525 36.66 22.52 -6.60
CA GLY A 525 36.67 23.94 -6.95
C GLY A 525 35.87 24.29 -8.21
N LEU A 526 34.84 23.50 -8.52
CA LEU A 526 34.04 23.62 -9.75
C LEU A 526 32.74 24.40 -9.52
N SER A 527 32.15 24.91 -10.60
CA SER A 527 30.76 25.36 -10.59
C SER A 527 29.82 24.17 -10.80
N SER A 528 28.68 24.15 -10.11
CA SER A 528 27.65 23.13 -10.37
C SER A 528 27.14 23.19 -11.82
N LYS A 529 27.20 24.37 -12.46
CA LYS A 529 26.87 24.57 -13.87
C LYS A 529 27.82 23.86 -14.84
N ASP A 530 29.01 23.46 -14.38
CA ASP A 530 30.01 22.73 -15.16
C ASP A 530 30.10 21.25 -14.76
N CYS A 531 29.05 20.74 -14.11
CA CYS A 531 28.95 19.36 -13.66
C CYS A 531 27.76 18.64 -14.31
N GLY A 532 27.85 17.31 -14.38
CA GLY A 532 26.83 16.45 -14.96
C GLY A 532 26.20 15.49 -13.95
N PHE A 533 24.95 15.10 -14.22
CA PHE A 533 24.23 14.10 -13.44
C PHE A 533 23.26 13.30 -14.33
N ILE A 534 23.15 11.98 -14.13
CA ILE A 534 22.11 11.13 -14.73
C ILE A 534 21.44 10.24 -13.68
N GLY A 535 20.11 10.11 -13.74
CA GLY A 535 19.32 9.31 -12.80
C GLY A 535 17.91 8.96 -13.30
N ASP A 536 17.11 8.32 -12.43
CA ASP A 536 15.77 7.81 -12.79
C ASP A 536 14.69 7.97 -11.69
N ASP A 537 15.07 8.21 -10.43
CA ASP A 537 14.13 8.22 -9.31
C ASP A 537 14.09 9.53 -8.51
N LYS A 538 13.17 9.64 -7.55
CA LYS A 538 12.93 10.87 -6.79
C LYS A 538 14.14 11.40 -6.02
N ASN A 539 15.02 10.53 -5.55
CA ASN A 539 16.23 10.94 -4.84
C ASN A 539 17.28 11.58 -5.77
N ASP A 540 17.08 11.54 -7.09
CA ASP A 540 17.93 12.17 -8.09
C ASP A 540 17.49 13.59 -8.48
N VAL A 541 16.22 13.94 -8.24
CA VAL A 541 15.62 15.20 -8.70
C VAL A 541 16.43 16.42 -8.27
N GLU A 542 16.77 16.53 -6.98
CA GLU A 542 17.55 17.66 -6.47
C GLU A 542 18.96 17.72 -7.08
N ALA A 543 19.56 16.55 -7.39
CA ALA A 543 20.87 16.49 -8.02
C ALA A 543 20.80 16.91 -9.49
N MET A 544 19.72 16.55 -10.20
CA MET A 544 19.44 17.00 -11.57
C MET A 544 19.19 18.52 -11.64
N GLU A 545 18.50 19.09 -10.64
CA GLU A 545 18.23 20.53 -10.56
C GLU A 545 19.49 21.35 -10.24
N LEU A 546 20.40 20.79 -9.44
CA LEU A 546 21.65 21.44 -9.01
C LEU A 546 22.62 21.68 -10.16
N VAL A 547 22.73 20.75 -11.11
CA VAL A 547 23.83 20.70 -12.08
C VAL A 547 23.52 21.34 -13.44
N GLY A 548 24.59 21.70 -14.16
CA GLY A 548 24.55 22.21 -15.52
C GLY A 548 24.05 21.19 -16.54
N PHE A 549 24.47 19.95 -16.40
CA PHE A 549 24.23 18.88 -17.37
C PHE A 549 23.44 17.73 -16.76
N SER A 550 22.10 17.84 -16.70
CA SER A 550 21.25 16.81 -16.09
C SER A 550 20.45 15.99 -17.10
N PHE A 551 20.48 14.68 -16.92
CA PHE A 551 19.85 13.69 -17.78
C PHE A 551 18.91 12.77 -17.00
N ALA A 552 17.75 12.44 -17.56
CA ALA A 552 16.89 11.37 -17.07
C ALA A 552 16.87 10.23 -18.11
N VAL A 553 17.00 8.98 -17.66
CA VAL A 553 16.89 7.81 -18.56
C VAL A 553 15.48 7.73 -19.16
N GLY A 554 15.37 7.13 -20.35
CA GLY A 554 14.15 7.12 -21.15
C GLY A 554 12.97 6.40 -20.50
N ASP A 555 13.24 5.47 -19.59
CA ASP A 555 12.25 4.72 -18.82
C ASP A 555 12.07 5.23 -17.38
N ALA A 556 12.70 6.37 -17.04
CA ALA A 556 12.42 7.08 -15.79
C ALA A 556 10.97 7.54 -15.73
N LYS A 557 10.45 7.74 -14.51
CA LYS A 557 9.08 8.24 -14.31
C LYS A 557 8.96 9.67 -14.84
N ASP A 558 7.80 10.03 -15.41
CA ASP A 558 7.53 11.39 -15.90
C ASP A 558 7.74 12.47 -14.82
N GLU A 559 7.49 12.14 -13.55
CA GLU A 559 7.75 13.06 -12.45
C GLU A 559 9.23 13.38 -12.23
N VAL A 560 10.15 12.50 -12.63
CA VAL A 560 11.60 12.73 -12.55
C VAL A 560 12.10 13.40 -13.83
N LYS A 561 11.62 12.94 -14.99
CA LYS A 561 11.96 13.50 -16.31
C LYS A 561 11.74 15.01 -16.42
N ARG A 562 10.77 15.58 -15.69
CA ARG A 562 10.52 17.05 -15.65
C ARG A 562 11.66 17.87 -15.06
N HIS A 563 12.52 17.27 -14.24
CA HIS A 563 13.59 17.96 -13.54
C HIS A 563 14.94 17.80 -14.24
N ALA A 564 15.05 16.86 -15.19
CA ALA A 564 16.20 16.76 -16.07
C ALA A 564 16.10 17.78 -17.21
N LYS A 565 17.25 18.34 -17.60
CA LYS A 565 17.34 19.22 -18.79
C LYS A 565 17.17 18.42 -20.08
N TRP A 566 17.68 17.19 -20.08
CA TRP A 566 17.54 16.27 -21.21
C TRP A 566 16.99 14.91 -20.77
N VAL A 567 15.99 14.44 -21.50
CA VAL A 567 15.41 13.11 -21.36
C VAL A 567 15.96 12.25 -22.49
N MET A 568 16.63 11.16 -22.11
CA MET A 568 17.18 10.18 -23.04
C MET A 568 16.04 9.50 -23.82
N ASP A 569 16.32 9.13 -25.07
CA ASP A 569 15.44 8.26 -25.86
C ASP A 569 15.58 6.78 -25.46
N LYS A 570 16.75 6.40 -24.93
CA LYS A 570 17.03 5.06 -24.41
C LYS A 570 16.71 4.91 -22.93
N GLY A 571 16.17 3.77 -22.54
CA GLY A 571 16.07 3.33 -21.15
C GLY A 571 17.39 2.78 -20.58
N HIS A 572 17.41 2.49 -19.28
CA HIS A 572 18.62 2.01 -18.59
C HIS A 572 19.14 0.68 -19.18
N ASP A 573 18.25 -0.26 -19.51
CA ASP A 573 18.58 -1.55 -20.13
C ASP A 573 18.97 -1.47 -21.63
N GLU A 574 19.00 -0.26 -22.21
CA GLU A 574 19.39 0.01 -23.60
C GLU A 574 20.73 0.79 -23.70
N GLY A 575 21.34 1.11 -22.56
CA GLY A 575 22.61 1.83 -22.49
C GLY A 575 22.46 3.36 -22.51
N ALA A 576 21.44 3.89 -21.84
CA ALA A 576 21.23 5.33 -21.69
C ALA A 576 22.45 6.08 -21.14
N VAL A 577 23.12 5.53 -20.11
CA VAL A 577 24.35 6.11 -19.56
C VAL A 577 25.45 6.17 -20.62
N SER A 578 25.66 5.09 -21.38
CA SER A 578 26.62 5.09 -22.49
C SER A 578 26.33 6.21 -23.49
N GLN A 579 25.08 6.38 -23.89
CA GLN A 579 24.68 7.43 -24.81
C GLN A 579 24.91 8.83 -24.25
N ALA A 580 24.51 9.10 -23.00
CA ALA A 580 24.70 10.39 -22.35
C ALA A 580 26.18 10.77 -22.28
N LEU A 581 27.05 9.82 -21.87
CA LEU A 581 28.49 10.03 -21.83
C LEU A 581 29.09 10.24 -23.23
N LYS A 582 28.68 9.44 -24.24
CA LYS A 582 29.18 9.60 -25.60
C LYS A 582 28.81 10.96 -26.21
N LEU A 583 27.57 11.40 -26.03
CA LEU A 583 27.11 12.71 -26.50
C LEU A 583 27.83 13.86 -25.79
N THR A 584 27.98 13.76 -24.47
CA THR A 584 28.60 14.81 -23.64
C THR A 584 30.09 14.99 -23.94
N TYR A 585 30.83 13.89 -24.10
CA TYR A 585 32.28 13.91 -24.24
C TYR A 585 32.79 13.73 -25.67
N GLY A 586 31.90 13.44 -26.64
CA GLY A 586 32.25 13.17 -28.04
C GLY A 586 33.14 11.94 -28.20
N LEU A 587 32.67 10.81 -27.69
CA LEU A 587 33.38 9.52 -27.71
C LEU A 587 33.18 8.74 -29.01
#